data_AF-B1C546-F1
#
_entry.id   AF-B1C546-F1
#
_cell.length_a   1.000
_cell.length_b   1.000
_cell.length_c   1.000
_cell.angle_alpha   90.00
_cell.angle_beta   90.00
_cell.angle_gamma   90.00
#
_symmetry.space_group_name_H-M   'P 1'
#
loop_
_entity.id
_entity.type
_entity.pdbx_description
1 polymer ?
#
loop_
_entity_poly.entity_id
_entity_poly.type
_entity_poly.pdbx_seq_one_letter_code
_entity_poly.pdbx_strand_id
1 'polypeptide(L)'
;MKKTYKRVLATSMSAALAMTSMVPAFAKTTDGSISAREEKNAELSMNLATQGMVLLENNNNVLPMASSGNVALFGGGAVKTVKGGTGSGDVNQRSVTSVWDGFKNAGYNVTSEN
;
A
#
# COMPACT_ATOMS: atom_id res chain seq x y z
N MET A 1 -38.26 19.08 29.36
CA MET A 1 -37.50 17.80 29.23
C MET A 1 -36.61 17.71 27.98
N LYS A 2 -37.07 18.05 26.77
CA LYS A 2 -36.27 17.89 25.52
C LYS A 2 -34.97 18.72 25.43
N LYS A 3 -34.90 19.90 26.06
CA LYS A 3 -33.74 20.82 25.97
C LYS A 3 -32.57 20.40 26.87
N THR A 4 -32.87 19.86 28.05
CA THR A 4 -31.86 19.36 29.01
C THR A 4 -31.21 18.08 28.49
N TYR A 5 -31.98 17.17 27.87
CA TYR A 5 -31.45 15.95 27.28
C TYR A 5 -30.45 16.23 26.14
N LYS A 6 -30.75 17.20 25.26
CA LYS A 6 -29.81 17.64 24.20
C LYS A 6 -28.51 18.20 24.75
N ARG A 7 -28.55 18.91 25.88
CA ARG A 7 -27.35 19.47 26.54
C ARG A 7 -26.49 18.38 27.17
N VAL A 8 -27.12 17.44 27.88
CA VAL A 8 -26.42 16.29 28.50
C VAL A 8 -25.77 15.41 27.43
N LEU A 9 -26.47 15.15 26.32
CA LEU A 9 -25.94 14.37 25.20
C LEU A 9 -24.77 15.08 24.49
N ALA A 10 -24.83 16.40 24.34
CA ALA A 10 -23.74 17.18 23.74
C ALA A 10 -22.49 17.21 24.66
N THR A 11 -22.69 17.33 25.97
CA THR A 11 -21.57 17.26 26.94
C THR A 11 -20.94 15.88 27.00
N SER A 12 -21.73 14.80 26.89
CA SER A 12 -21.17 13.44 26.88
C SER A 12 -20.41 13.13 25.59
N MET A 13 -20.89 13.56 24.42
CA MET A 13 -20.13 13.46 23.16
C MET A 13 -18.82 14.25 23.21
N SER A 14 -18.84 15.47 23.75
CA SER A 14 -17.64 16.31 23.87
C SER A 14 -16.61 15.70 24.83
N ALA A 15 -17.06 15.13 25.94
CA ALA A 15 -16.19 14.40 26.87
C ALA A 15 -15.60 13.13 26.24
N ALA A 16 -16.39 12.40 25.46
CA ALA A 16 -15.92 11.21 24.74
C ALA A 16 -14.84 11.56 23.68
N LEU A 17 -15.02 12.67 22.95
CA LEU A 17 -14.02 13.19 22.01
C LEU A 17 -12.74 13.68 22.71
N ALA A 18 -12.85 14.22 23.93
CA ALA A 18 -11.70 14.65 24.72
C ALA A 18 -10.90 13.48 25.32
N MET A 19 -11.53 12.31 25.54
CA MET A 19 -10.82 11.12 26.03
C MET A 19 -10.14 10.32 24.92
N THR A 20 -10.61 10.40 23.67
CA THR A 20 -9.94 9.76 22.52
C THR A 20 -8.69 10.52 22.04
N SER A 21 -8.50 11.78 22.45
CA SER A 21 -7.31 12.57 22.10
C SER A 21 -6.03 12.18 22.86
N MET A 22 -6.11 11.21 23.79
CA MET A 22 -4.96 10.70 24.55
C MET A 22 -4.21 9.56 23.85
N VAL A 23 -4.49 9.25 22.58
CA VAL A 23 -3.65 8.34 21.80
C VAL A 23 -2.34 9.06 21.45
N PRO A 24 -1.17 8.62 21.94
CA PRO A 24 0.08 9.27 21.59
C PRO A 24 0.30 9.18 20.07
N ALA A 25 0.59 10.33 19.46
CA ALA A 25 1.01 10.37 18.06
C ALA A 25 2.42 9.76 17.97
N PHE A 26 2.56 8.63 17.29
CA PHE A 26 3.87 8.05 17.02
C PHE A 26 4.55 8.88 15.91
N ALA A 27 5.65 9.53 16.25
CA ALA A 27 6.46 10.26 15.28
C ALA A 27 7.27 9.30 14.40
N LYS A 28 7.66 9.79 13.21
CA LYS A 28 8.64 9.12 12.35
C LYS A 28 9.95 8.93 13.14
N THR A 29 10.54 7.73 13.07
CA THR A 29 11.87 7.47 13.67
C THR A 29 12.90 8.42 13.05
N THR A 30 13.79 8.97 13.89
CA THR A 30 14.92 9.79 13.44
C THR A 30 16.09 8.94 12.95
N ASP A 31 16.04 7.63 13.21
CA ASP A 31 17.02 6.68 12.69
C ASP A 31 16.75 6.39 11.21
N GLY A 32 17.79 6.56 10.39
CA GLY A 32 17.75 6.28 8.96
C GLY A 32 17.78 4.78 8.65
N SER A 33 18.20 3.93 9.59
CA SER A 33 18.28 2.49 9.43
C SER A 33 16.91 1.85 9.16
N ILE A 34 16.91 0.70 8.48
CA ILE A 34 15.70 -0.12 8.32
C ILE A 34 15.58 -0.98 9.56
N SER A 35 14.47 -0.84 10.28
CA SER A 35 14.19 -1.65 11.46
C SER A 35 13.68 -3.05 11.09
N ALA A 36 13.89 -4.03 11.98
CA ALA A 36 13.34 -5.38 11.81
C ALA A 36 11.80 -5.40 11.67
N ARG A 37 11.11 -4.40 12.23
CA ARG A 37 9.66 -4.24 12.06
C ARG A 37 9.29 -3.79 10.64
N GLU A 38 10.07 -2.88 10.05
CA GLU A 38 9.87 -2.44 8.66
C GLU A 38 10.07 -3.60 7.69
N GLU A 39 11.15 -4.37 7.84
CA GLU A 39 11.42 -5.55 7.00
C GLU A 39 10.30 -6.59 7.07
N LYS A 40 9.92 -7.00 8.29
CA LYS A 40 8.87 -8.00 8.49
C LYS A 40 7.53 -7.55 7.91
N ASN A 41 7.17 -6.28 8.07
CA ASN A 41 5.91 -5.76 7.55
C ASN A 41 5.94 -5.56 6.04
N ALA A 42 7.10 -5.22 5.45
CA ALA A 42 7.26 -5.14 4.01
C ALA A 42 7.05 -6.52 3.35
N GLU A 43 7.67 -7.56 3.92
CA GLU A 43 7.50 -8.95 3.48
C GLU A 43 6.04 -9.41 3.62
N LEU A 44 5.42 -9.15 4.78
CA LEU A 44 4.01 -9.47 5.01
C LEU A 44 3.10 -8.77 4.00
N SER A 45 3.31 -7.46 3.77
CA SER A 45 2.52 -6.68 2.81
C SER A 45 2.66 -7.24 1.38
N MET A 46 3.87 -7.64 0.97
CA MET A 46 4.10 -8.25 -0.33
C MET A 46 3.35 -9.58 -0.47
N ASN A 47 3.42 -10.43 0.55
CA ASN A 47 2.71 -11.72 0.58
C ASN A 47 1.19 -11.58 0.56
N LEU A 48 0.64 -10.53 1.19
CA LEU A 48 -0.79 -10.25 1.13
C LEU A 48 -1.20 -9.69 -0.24
N ALA A 49 -0.37 -8.84 -0.85
CA ALA A 49 -0.62 -8.29 -2.18
C ALA A 49 -0.67 -9.39 -3.26
N THR A 50 0.19 -10.41 -3.18
CA THR A 50 0.16 -11.55 -4.12
C THR A 50 -1.11 -12.40 -3.98
N GLN A 51 -1.65 -12.51 -2.77
CA GLN A 51 -2.91 -13.22 -2.50
C GLN A 51 -4.16 -12.41 -2.84
N GLY A 52 -4.04 -11.09 -2.92
CA GLY A 52 -5.16 -10.19 -3.21
C GLY A 52 -5.49 -10.02 -4.70
N MET A 53 -4.65 -10.54 -5.60
CA MET A 53 -4.89 -10.45 -7.05
C MET A 53 -6.03 -11.40 -7.47
N VAL A 54 -6.98 -10.89 -8.24
CA VAL A 54 -8.09 -11.68 -8.79
C VAL A 54 -7.89 -11.84 -10.31
N LEU A 55 -7.64 -13.07 -10.75
CA LEU A 55 -7.55 -13.40 -12.17
C LEU A 55 -8.97 -13.52 -12.76
N LEU A 56 -9.35 -12.56 -13.60
CA LEU A 56 -10.70 -12.50 -14.18
C LEU A 56 -10.86 -13.38 -15.43
N GLU A 57 -9.81 -13.45 -16.26
CA GLU A 57 -9.82 -14.17 -17.54
C GLU A 57 -8.42 -14.69 -17.86
N ASN A 58 -8.33 -15.90 -18.45
CA ASN A 58 -7.07 -16.52 -18.86
C ASN A 58 -7.29 -17.46 -20.06
N ASN A 59 -7.53 -16.88 -21.22
CA ASN A 59 -7.67 -17.66 -22.45
C ASN A 59 -6.34 -18.29 -22.86
N ASN A 60 -6.39 -19.50 -23.41
CA ASN A 60 -5.21 -20.24 -23.90
C ASN A 60 -4.13 -20.52 -22.84
N ASN A 61 -4.46 -20.41 -21.54
CA ASN A 61 -3.50 -20.60 -20.45
C ASN A 61 -2.23 -19.75 -20.59
N VAL A 62 -2.38 -18.48 -21.00
CA VAL A 62 -1.24 -17.56 -21.18
C VAL A 62 -0.52 -17.28 -19.85
N LEU A 63 -1.25 -17.34 -18.73
CA LEU A 63 -0.67 -17.33 -17.39
C LEU A 63 -0.68 -18.74 -16.78
N PRO A 64 0.38 -19.12 -16.03
CA PRO A 64 1.59 -18.33 -15.75
C PRO A 64 2.52 -18.21 -16.97
N MET A 65 3.20 -17.07 -17.08
CA MET A 65 4.20 -16.84 -18.14
C MET A 65 5.44 -17.72 -17.92
N ALA A 66 6.27 -17.85 -18.95
CA ALA A 66 7.59 -18.46 -18.84
C ALA A 66 8.44 -17.72 -17.80
N SER A 67 9.22 -18.45 -17.00
CA SER A 67 10.01 -17.92 -15.88
C SER A 67 11.16 -16.99 -16.27
N SER A 68 11.48 -16.92 -17.57
CA SER A 68 12.49 -16.03 -18.13
C SER A 68 12.19 -15.77 -19.61
N GLY A 69 12.79 -14.70 -20.16
CA GLY A 69 12.65 -14.34 -21.56
C GLY A 69 12.43 -12.85 -21.77
N ASN A 70 12.01 -12.50 -22.98
CA ASN A 70 11.75 -11.13 -23.37
C ASN A 70 10.31 -10.73 -23.01
N VAL A 71 10.16 -9.59 -22.33
CA VAL A 71 8.86 -8.99 -22.03
C VAL A 71 8.87 -7.55 -22.50
N ALA A 72 7.83 -7.15 -23.23
CA ALA A 72 7.57 -5.76 -23.54
C ALA A 72 6.46 -5.26 -22.62
N LEU A 73 6.76 -4.23 -21.83
CA LEU A 73 5.81 -3.58 -20.93
C LEU A 73 5.27 -2.31 -21.58
N PHE A 74 3.95 -2.18 -21.61
CA PHE A 74 3.24 -1.05 -22.20
C PHE A 74 2.33 -0.35 -21.19
N GLY A 75 2.09 0.94 -21.42
CA GLY A 75 1.21 1.78 -20.59
C GLY A 75 1.92 2.45 -19.42
N GLY A 76 1.45 3.65 -19.06
CA GLY A 76 2.10 4.48 -18.03
C GLY A 76 2.14 3.86 -16.63
N GLY A 77 1.20 2.96 -16.31
CA GLY A 77 1.14 2.26 -15.02
C GLY A 77 2.28 1.25 -14.80
N ALA A 78 2.92 0.78 -15.88
CA ALA A 78 4.08 -0.12 -15.78
C ALA A 78 5.27 0.60 -15.11
N VAL A 79 5.51 1.85 -15.50
CA VAL A 79 6.59 2.70 -14.96
C VAL A 79 6.12 3.49 -13.73
N LYS A 80 4.90 4.05 -13.76
CA LYS A 80 4.29 4.83 -12.69
C LYS A 80 3.20 4.02 -11.98
N THR A 81 3.63 2.96 -11.30
CA THR A 81 2.71 2.06 -10.60
C THR A 81 1.95 2.78 -9.48
N VAL A 82 0.64 2.60 -9.46
CA VAL A 82 -0.24 3.14 -8.43
C VAL A 82 -0.22 2.21 -7.22
N LYS A 83 0.58 2.57 -6.20
CA LYS A 83 0.71 1.80 -4.95
C LYS A 83 -0.52 1.89 -4.01
N GLY A 84 -1.43 2.82 -4.27
CA GLY A 84 -2.56 3.10 -3.39
C GLY A 84 -3.27 4.41 -3.76
N GLY A 85 -4.30 4.76 -2.98
CA GLY A 85 -5.03 6.02 -3.12
C GLY A 85 -4.23 7.24 -2.62
N THR A 86 -4.82 8.42 -2.79
CA THR A 86 -4.29 9.70 -2.29
C THR A 86 -4.78 9.98 -0.86
N GLY A 87 -4.37 11.11 -0.27
CA GLY A 87 -4.89 11.59 1.01
C GLY A 87 -4.22 10.94 2.21
N SER A 88 -4.98 10.61 3.26
CA SER A 88 -4.45 10.05 4.50
C SER A 88 -3.76 8.69 4.33
N GLY A 89 -4.06 7.97 3.25
CA GLY A 89 -3.42 6.71 2.89
C GLY A 89 -2.11 6.87 2.10
N ASP A 90 -1.74 8.09 1.67
CA ASP A 90 -0.48 8.33 0.97
C ASP A 90 0.67 8.46 1.97
N VAL A 91 1.09 7.31 2.50
CA VAL A 91 2.14 7.25 3.54
C VAL A 91 3.52 7.54 2.96
N ASN A 92 4.48 7.91 3.82
CA ASN A 92 5.87 8.11 3.43
C ASN A 92 6.59 6.76 3.37
N GLN A 93 7.05 6.36 2.17
CA GLN A 93 7.67 5.06 1.90
C GLN A 93 9.20 5.19 1.86
N ARG A 94 9.94 4.11 2.20
CA ARG A 94 11.39 4.04 1.94
C ARG A 94 11.71 3.95 0.44
N SER A 95 10.93 3.14 -0.28
CA SER A 95 11.03 2.94 -1.72
C SER A 95 9.68 2.49 -2.28
N VAL A 96 9.53 2.53 -3.60
CA VAL A 96 8.39 1.98 -4.32
C VAL A 96 8.95 1.17 -5.49
N THR A 97 8.60 -0.11 -5.54
CA THR A 97 8.93 -0.98 -6.68
C THR A 97 7.81 -0.87 -7.70
N SER A 98 8.11 -0.38 -8.91
CA SER A 98 7.13 -0.38 -10.00
C SER A 98 6.95 -1.79 -10.59
N VAL A 99 5.90 -1.99 -11.40
CA VAL A 99 5.71 -3.24 -12.16
C VAL A 99 6.93 -3.50 -13.05
N TRP A 100 7.45 -2.44 -13.68
CA TRP A 100 8.68 -2.48 -14.45
C TRP A 100 9.88 -2.98 -13.64
N ASP A 101 10.13 -2.39 -12.46
CA ASP A 101 11.21 -2.84 -11.57
C ASP A 101 10.99 -4.28 -11.12
N GLY A 102 9.73 -4.68 -10.88
CA GLY A 102 9.35 -6.04 -10.53
C GLY A 102 9.78 -7.06 -11.59
N PHE A 103 9.50 -6.79 -12.88
CA PHE A 103 9.93 -7.66 -13.97
C PHE A 103 11.46 -7.71 -14.11
N LYS A 104 12.16 -6.58 -13.98
CA LYS A 104 13.63 -6.54 -14.00
C LYS A 104 14.24 -7.33 -12.84
N ASN A 105 13.75 -7.11 -11.63
CA ASN A 105 14.21 -7.80 -10.43
C ASN A 105 13.93 -9.31 -10.47
N ALA A 106 12.88 -9.74 -11.18
CA ALA A 106 12.58 -11.14 -11.44
C ALA A 106 13.43 -11.78 -12.55
N GLY A 107 14.31 -11.02 -13.22
CA GLY A 107 15.26 -11.53 -14.22
C GLY A 107 14.76 -11.56 -15.66
N TYR A 108 13.65 -10.88 -15.97
CA TYR A 108 13.18 -10.74 -17.36
C TYR A 108 14.01 -9.70 -18.13
N ASN A 109 14.18 -9.94 -19.44
CA ASN A 109 14.73 -8.94 -20.34
C ASN A 109 13.60 -8.02 -20.82
N VAL A 110 13.55 -6.80 -20.29
CA VAL A 110 12.51 -5.83 -20.64
C VAL A 110 12.90 -5.11 -21.94
N THR A 111 12.22 -5.43 -23.04
CA THR A 111 12.61 -4.95 -24.38
C THR A 111 12.03 -3.59 -24.76
N SER A 112 11.09 -3.07 -23.97
CA SER A 112 10.51 -1.73 -24.17
C SER A 112 11.33 -0.63 -23.47
N GLU A 113 12.62 -0.87 -23.29
CA GLU A 113 13.62 0.10 -22.84
C GLU A 113 13.98 1.04 -23.99
N ASN A 114 13.89 2.34 -23.76
CA ASN A 114 14.41 3.36 -24.66
C ASN A 114 15.86 3.69 -24.31
#